data_AF-A0A9D8KCU7-F1
#
_entry.id   AF-A0A9D8KCU7-F1
#
_cell.length_a   1.000
_cell.length_b   1.000
_cell.length_c   1.000
_cell.angle_alpha   90.00
_cell.angle_beta   90.00
_cell.angle_gamma   90.00
#
_symmetry.space_group_name_H-M   'P 1'
#
loop_
_entity.id
_entity.type
_entity.pdbx_description
1 polymer ?
#
loop_
_entity_poly.entity_id
_entity_poly.type
_entity_poly.pdbx_seq_one_letter_code
_entity_poly.pdbx_strand_id
1 'polypeptide(L)'
;MWNELCSAPGAEGQFQGRLNPTQSACVLNLSRLSPGDLLPLLLMAHFLCDFGLQSDRMAREKCPGGDSTLPWGWWLTAHAAIHGLAVALLTGVPGLGLAEMAVHAWIDHAKCAGRISLRVDQLLHMMCKGLWVLILAAG
;
A
#
# COMPACT_ATOMS: atom_id res chain seq x y z
N MET A 1 -8.15 -14.15 29.46
CA MET A 1 -7.38 -12.90 29.58
C MET A 1 -7.55 -12.06 28.32
N TRP A 2 -8.77 -11.53 28.09
CA TRP A 2 -9.14 -10.43 27.17
C TRP A 2 -10.66 -10.11 27.25
N ASN A 3 -11.32 -10.42 28.38
CA ASN A 3 -12.75 -10.16 28.60
C ASN A 3 -13.04 -9.32 29.86
N GLU A 4 -12.04 -8.69 30.49
CA GLU A 4 -12.22 -7.97 31.76
C GLU A 4 -11.63 -6.54 31.77
N LEU A 5 -11.97 -5.72 30.77
CA LEU A 5 -11.68 -4.28 30.84
C LEU A 5 -12.89 -3.36 30.63
N CYS A 6 -14.11 -3.91 30.59
CA CYS A 6 -15.36 -3.13 30.59
C CYS A 6 -16.33 -3.68 31.63
N SER A 7 -15.98 -3.59 32.90
CA SER A 7 -16.94 -3.80 34.00
C SER A 7 -16.60 -2.84 35.13
N ALA A 8 -17.02 -1.59 34.99
CA ALA A 8 -17.25 -0.71 36.12
C ALA A 8 -18.72 -0.86 36.54
N PRO A 9 -19.03 -1.31 37.77
CA PRO A 9 -20.40 -1.41 38.25
C PRO A 9 -20.90 -0.03 38.69
N GLY A 10 -22.07 0.41 38.20
CA GLY A 10 -22.76 1.56 38.79
C GLY A 10 -23.42 2.58 37.84
N ALA A 11 -23.87 2.19 36.64
CA ALA A 11 -24.64 3.10 35.79
C ALA A 11 -25.94 2.46 35.27
N GLU A 12 -26.81 2.03 36.19
CA GLU A 12 -28.25 1.97 35.92
C GLU A 12 -28.77 3.40 35.83
N GLY A 13 -28.59 4.01 34.67
CA GLY A 13 -29.14 5.31 34.32
C GLY A 13 -29.73 5.23 32.92
N GLN A 14 -31.05 5.38 32.83
CA GLN A 14 -31.80 5.46 31.59
C GLN A 14 -31.16 6.47 30.62
N PHE A 15 -30.36 5.99 29.66
CA PHE A 15 -29.86 6.84 28.58
C PHE A 15 -30.80 6.67 27.38
N GLN A 16 -31.97 7.31 27.45
CA GLN A 16 -32.73 7.71 26.25
C GLN A 16 -31.98 8.85 25.55
N GLY A 17 -30.78 8.56 25.06
CA GLY A 17 -29.98 9.46 24.25
C GLY A 17 -30.06 8.99 22.80
N ARG A 18 -30.81 9.74 21.99
CA ARG A 18 -30.74 9.65 20.52
C ARG A 18 -29.26 9.73 20.11
N LEU A 19 -28.70 8.66 19.57
CA LEU A 19 -27.33 8.65 19.06
C LEU A 19 -27.19 9.77 18.02
N ASN A 20 -26.33 10.73 18.30
CA ASN A 20 -26.00 11.80 17.36
C ASN A 20 -25.22 11.15 16.19
N PRO A 21 -25.66 11.27 14.92
CA PRO A 21 -25.01 10.60 13.79
C PRO A 21 -23.59 11.10 13.48
N THR A 22 -23.08 12.08 14.25
CA THR A 22 -21.76 12.67 14.12
C THR A 22 -20.66 11.93 14.87
N GLN A 23 -20.97 10.88 15.63
CA GLN A 23 -19.97 9.96 16.18
C GLN A 23 -19.70 8.77 15.25
N SER A 24 -19.73 9.02 13.93
CA SER A 24 -19.09 8.13 12.99
C SER A 24 -17.60 8.08 13.35
N ALA A 25 -17.14 6.94 13.85
CA ALA A 25 -15.73 6.61 13.86
C ALA A 25 -15.11 7.07 12.54
N CYS A 26 -13.91 7.66 12.59
CA CYS A 26 -13.16 8.09 11.42
C CYS A 26 -12.77 6.87 10.57
N VAL A 27 -13.74 6.29 9.87
CA VAL A 27 -13.51 5.31 8.83
C VAL A 27 -13.01 6.14 7.67
N LEU A 28 -11.74 5.95 7.31
CA LEU A 28 -11.15 6.56 6.12
C LEU A 28 -12.08 6.28 4.93
N ASN A 29 -12.75 7.31 4.46
CA ASN A 29 -13.56 7.20 3.26
C ASN A 29 -12.62 7.35 2.06
N LEU A 30 -12.14 6.21 1.55
CA LEU A 30 -11.20 6.14 0.42
C LEU A 30 -11.69 6.91 -0.81
N SER A 31 -13.02 7.04 -0.98
CA SER A 31 -13.62 7.80 -2.10
C SER A 31 -13.51 9.33 -1.97
N ARG A 32 -12.97 9.85 -0.86
CA ARG A 32 -12.84 11.30 -0.59
C ARG A 32 -11.45 11.72 -0.12
N LEU A 33 -10.42 10.91 -0.36
CA LEU A 33 -9.06 11.30 -0.01
C LEU A 33 -8.64 12.53 -0.81
N SER A 34 -8.23 13.58 -0.10
CA SER A 34 -7.58 14.70 -0.77
C SER A 34 -6.21 14.28 -1.29
N PRO A 35 -5.62 14.97 -2.29
CA PRO A 35 -4.24 14.69 -2.72
C PRO A 35 -3.23 14.72 -1.56
N GLY A 36 -3.46 15.59 -0.56
CA GLY A 36 -2.62 15.71 0.63
C GLY A 36 -2.68 14.49 1.55
N ASP A 37 -3.81 13.79 1.62
CA ASP A 37 -3.98 12.56 2.40
C ASP A 37 -3.52 11.33 1.61
N LEU A 38 -3.73 11.34 0.29
CA LEU A 38 -3.44 10.21 -0.59
C LEU A 38 -1.94 9.94 -0.72
N LEU A 39 -1.11 10.98 -0.88
CA LEU A 39 0.33 10.79 -1.04
C LEU A 39 0.97 10.08 0.17
N PRO A 40 0.78 10.53 1.43
CA PRO A 40 1.28 9.80 2.59
C PRO A 40 0.81 8.34 2.64
N LEU A 41 -0.46 8.07 2.32
CA LEU A 41 -1.01 6.71 2.31
C LEU A 41 -0.34 5.83 1.26
N LEU A 42 -0.11 6.34 0.05
CA LEU A 42 0.60 5.61 -1.00
C LEU A 42 2.07 5.36 -0.62
N LEU A 43 2.73 6.30 0.04
CA LEU A 43 4.10 6.12 0.54
C LEU A 43 4.15 5.08 1.67
N MET A 44 3.20 5.10 2.60
CA MET A 44 3.10 4.08 3.65
C MET A 44 2.81 2.69 3.05
N ALA A 45 1.92 2.62 2.06
CA ALA A 45 1.64 1.39 1.35
C ALA A 45 2.86 0.84 0.60
N HIS A 46 3.66 1.72 -0.01
CA HIS A 46 4.95 1.34 -0.59
C HIS A 46 5.85 0.64 0.43
N PHE A 47 6.04 1.25 1.60
CA PHE A 47 6.86 0.63 2.66
C PHE A 47 6.27 -0.68 3.18
N LEU A 48 4.95 -0.76 3.33
CA LEU A 48 4.27 -1.99 3.71
C LEU A 48 4.53 -3.12 2.69
N CYS A 49 4.43 -2.83 1.40
CA CYS A 49 4.65 -3.80 0.35
C CYS A 49 6.13 -4.21 0.21
N ASP A 50 7.07 -3.25 0.25
CA ASP A 50 8.50 -3.51 0.07
C ASP A 50 9.20 -4.15 1.28
N PHE A 51 8.72 -3.88 2.49
CA PHE A 51 9.40 -4.32 3.73
C PHE A 51 8.53 -5.20 4.62
N GLY A 52 7.21 -5.00 4.62
CA GLY A 52 6.30 -5.81 5.43
C GLY A 52 5.86 -7.10 4.73
N LEU A 53 5.47 -7.01 3.45
CA LEU A 53 4.92 -8.13 2.68
C LEU A 53 5.98 -8.86 1.83
N GLN A 54 7.07 -8.19 1.49
CA GLN A 54 8.19 -8.81 0.81
C GLN A 54 9.05 -9.60 1.80
N SER A 55 9.05 -10.92 1.65
CA SER A 55 10.01 -11.78 2.37
C SER A 55 11.42 -11.67 1.79
N ASP A 56 12.44 -12.03 2.58
CA ASP A 56 13.83 -12.16 2.11
C ASP A 56 13.96 -13.07 0.89
N ARG A 57 13.11 -14.10 0.80
CA ARG A 57 13.04 -14.99 -0.36
C ARG A 57 12.56 -14.21 -1.59
N MET A 58 11.41 -13.53 -1.51
CA MET A 58 10.88 -12.72 -2.62
C MET A 58 11.89 -11.67 -3.07
N ALA A 59 12.58 -11.01 -2.14
CA ALA A 59 13.59 -10.00 -2.44
C ALA A 59 14.74 -10.53 -3.31
N ARG A 60 15.14 -11.79 -3.11
CA ARG A 60 16.19 -12.46 -3.89
C ARG A 60 15.68 -13.09 -5.17
N GLU A 61 14.60 -13.86 -5.07
CA GLU A 61 14.11 -14.68 -6.18
C GLU A 61 13.34 -13.86 -7.23
N LYS A 62 12.96 -12.61 -6.96
CA LYS A 62 12.44 -11.70 -8.00
C LYS A 62 13.51 -11.25 -9.02
N CYS A 63 14.78 -11.45 -8.71
CA CYS A 63 15.88 -11.10 -9.60
C CYS A 63 16.19 -12.26 -10.56
N PRO A 64 16.43 -12.00 -11.87
CA PRO A 64 16.82 -13.04 -12.82
C PRO A 64 18.02 -13.85 -12.33
N GLY A 65 17.92 -15.18 -12.39
CA GLY A 65 18.92 -16.10 -11.86
C GLY A 65 18.78 -16.43 -10.37
N GLY A 66 17.80 -15.83 -9.68
CA GLY A 66 17.41 -16.17 -8.31
C GLY A 66 16.41 -17.32 -8.19
N ASP A 67 16.22 -18.11 -9.26
CA ASP A 67 15.12 -19.06 -9.47
C ASP A 67 15.23 -20.35 -8.61
N SER A 68 15.12 -20.22 -7.28
CA SER A 68 15.30 -21.38 -6.38
C SER A 68 14.00 -22.16 -6.13
N THR A 69 12.84 -21.48 -6.16
CA THR A 69 11.53 -22.12 -5.92
C THR A 69 10.56 -21.95 -7.07
N LEU A 70 10.52 -20.76 -7.67
CA LEU A 70 9.71 -20.43 -8.84
C LEU A 70 10.54 -19.57 -9.77
N PRO A 71 10.22 -19.56 -11.08
CA PRO A 71 10.81 -18.60 -12.00
C PRO A 71 10.63 -17.16 -11.50
N TRP A 72 11.65 -16.33 -11.67
CA TRP A 72 11.80 -14.98 -11.13
C TRP A 72 10.68 -14.07 -11.60
N GLY A 73 10.18 -14.33 -12.81
CA GLY A 73 9.03 -13.64 -13.36
C GLY A 73 7.80 -13.73 -12.46
N TRP A 74 7.55 -14.88 -11.81
CA TRP A 74 6.46 -15.02 -10.85
C TRP A 74 6.69 -14.20 -9.59
N TRP A 75 7.90 -14.22 -9.04
CA TRP A 75 8.26 -13.43 -7.87
C TRP A 75 8.19 -11.92 -8.13
N LEU A 76 8.74 -11.47 -9.26
CA LEU A 76 8.69 -10.06 -9.67
C LEU A 76 7.25 -9.62 -9.95
N THR A 77 6.48 -10.44 -10.67
CA THR A 77 5.07 -10.14 -10.98
C THR A 77 4.25 -10.06 -9.70
N ALA A 78 4.42 -11.01 -8.77
CA ALA A 78 3.70 -11.00 -7.49
C ALA A 78 4.07 -9.77 -6.65
N HIS A 79 5.37 -9.44 -6.59
CA HIS A 79 5.84 -8.25 -5.87
C HIS A 79 5.28 -6.95 -6.49
N ALA A 80 5.35 -6.80 -7.81
CA ALA A 80 4.79 -5.62 -8.47
C ALA A 80 3.26 -5.56 -8.36
N ALA A 81 2.58 -6.72 -8.37
CA ALA A 81 1.13 -6.80 -8.26
C ALA A 81 0.62 -6.37 -6.88
N ILE A 82 1.34 -6.64 -5.77
CA ILE A 82 0.92 -6.14 -4.45
C ILE A 82 0.98 -4.61 -4.37
N HIS A 83 1.95 -3.97 -5.03
CA HIS A 83 2.03 -2.50 -5.15
C HIS A 83 0.92 -1.97 -6.05
N GLY A 84 0.70 -2.59 -7.20
CA GLY A 84 -0.42 -2.24 -8.08
C GLY A 84 -1.78 -2.36 -7.41
N LEU A 85 -1.99 -3.41 -6.61
CA LEU A 85 -3.20 -3.59 -5.81
C LEU A 85 -3.35 -2.47 -4.78
N ALA A 86 -2.28 -2.12 -4.06
CA ALA A 86 -2.32 -1.02 -3.09
C ALA A 86 -2.70 0.32 -3.74
N VAL A 87 -2.09 0.64 -4.90
CA VAL A 87 -2.44 1.83 -5.68
C VAL A 87 -3.89 1.79 -6.14
N ALA A 88 -4.37 0.67 -6.71
CA ALA A 88 -5.75 0.55 -7.18
C ALA A 88 -6.76 0.76 -6.04
N LEU A 89 -6.50 0.20 -4.86
CA LEU A 89 -7.39 0.31 -3.70
C LEU A 89 -7.41 1.72 -3.12
N LEU A 90 -6.23 2.37 -2.99
CA LEU A 90 -6.12 3.70 -2.39
C LEU A 90 -6.60 4.81 -3.33
N THR A 91 -6.41 4.64 -4.64
CA THR A 91 -6.85 5.61 -5.65
C THR A 91 -8.29 5.38 -6.10
N GLY A 92 -8.83 4.17 -5.92
CA GLY A 92 -10.10 3.75 -6.51
C GLY A 92 -10.05 3.55 -8.03
N VAL A 93 -8.86 3.60 -8.65
CA VAL A 93 -8.68 3.53 -10.12
C VAL A 93 -7.81 2.32 -10.48
N PRO A 94 -8.43 1.20 -10.93
CA PRO A 94 -7.69 -0.01 -11.30
C PRO A 94 -6.62 0.20 -12.37
N GLY A 95 -6.86 1.12 -13.31
CA GLY A 95 -5.89 1.47 -14.36
C GLY A 95 -4.56 2.01 -13.81
N LEU A 96 -4.60 2.81 -12.75
CA LEU A 96 -3.37 3.30 -12.09
C LEU A 96 -2.65 2.18 -11.35
N GLY A 97 -3.38 1.21 -10.80
CA GLY A 97 -2.78 0.02 -10.21
C GLY A 97 -2.05 -0.86 -11.23
N LEU A 98 -2.62 -1.05 -12.42
CA LEU A 98 -1.94 -1.77 -13.50
C LEU A 98 -0.71 -1.01 -14.01
N ALA A 99 -0.80 0.32 -14.10
CA ALA A 99 0.34 1.16 -14.47
C ALA A 99 1.45 1.08 -13.42
N GLU A 100 1.12 1.16 -12.12
CA GLU A 100 2.06 0.96 -11.03
C GLU A 100 2.72 -0.41 -11.12
N MET A 101 1.95 -1.48 -11.30
CA MET A 101 2.51 -2.83 -11.44
C MET A 101 3.55 -2.90 -12.57
N ALA A 102 3.27 -2.29 -13.74
CA ALA A 102 4.21 -2.29 -14.86
C ALA A 102 5.49 -1.49 -14.57
N VAL A 103 5.33 -0.26 -14.04
CA VAL A 103 6.46 0.62 -13.73
C VAL A 103 7.30 0.04 -12.59
N HIS A 104 6.66 -0.50 -11.55
CA HIS A 104 7.32 -1.10 -10.39
C HIS A 104 8.15 -2.32 -10.81
N ALA A 105 7.58 -3.20 -11.64
CA ALA A 105 8.30 -4.35 -12.19
C ALA A 105 9.54 -3.91 -13.01
N TRP A 106 9.42 -2.84 -13.80
CA TRP A 106 10.57 -2.29 -14.55
C TRP A 106 11.67 -1.81 -13.61
N ILE A 107 11.35 -0.96 -12.63
CA ILE A 107 12.33 -0.38 -11.70
C ILE A 107 13.05 -1.49 -10.93
N ASP A 108 12.29 -2.46 -10.42
CA ASP A 108 12.85 -3.61 -9.71
C ASP A 108 13.73 -4.48 -10.60
N HIS A 109 13.33 -4.71 -11.85
CA HIS A 109 14.15 -5.43 -12.81
C HIS A 109 15.46 -4.67 -13.08
N ALA A 110 15.42 -3.34 -13.22
CA ALA A 110 16.61 -2.52 -13.40
C ALA A 110 17.55 -2.59 -12.17
N LYS A 111 17.00 -2.61 -10.95
CA LYS A 111 17.76 -2.85 -9.71
C LYS A 111 18.39 -4.24 -9.72
N CYS A 112 17.61 -5.28 -10.00
CA CYS A 112 18.08 -6.67 -10.04
C CYS A 112 19.17 -6.89 -11.10
N ALA A 113 19.11 -6.16 -12.22
CA ALA A 113 20.14 -6.15 -13.25
C ALA A 113 21.38 -5.31 -12.90
N GLY A 114 21.45 -4.72 -11.70
CA GLY A 114 22.57 -3.91 -11.22
C GLY A 114 22.70 -2.55 -11.90
N ARG A 115 21.65 -2.07 -12.60
CA ARG A 115 21.69 -0.79 -13.35
C ARG A 115 21.47 0.42 -12.45
N ILE A 116 20.80 0.22 -11.31
CA ILE A 116 20.52 1.27 -10.33
C ILE A 116 20.81 0.77 -8.91
N SER A 117 21.11 1.69 -7.99
CA SER A 117 21.30 1.38 -6.58
C SER A 117 19.96 1.23 -5.84
N LEU A 118 19.97 0.57 -4.68
CA LEU A 118 18.78 0.47 -3.81
C LEU A 118 18.22 1.84 -3.40
N ARG A 119 19.08 2.86 -3.24
CA ARG A 119 18.61 4.22 -2.92
C ARG A 119 17.84 4.84 -4.08
N VAL A 120 18.32 4.64 -5.31
CA VAL A 120 17.66 5.15 -6.52
C VAL A 120 16.35 4.40 -6.77
N ASP A 121 16.34 3.08 -6.57
CA ASP A 121 15.14 2.25 -6.61
C ASP A 121 14.02 2.78 -5.71
N GLN A 122 14.31 3.00 -4.42
CA GLN A 122 13.31 3.52 -3.48
C GLN A 122 12.83 4.93 -3.86
N LEU A 123 13.73 5.80 -4.32
CA LEU A 123 13.36 7.15 -4.75
C LEU A 123 12.44 7.12 -5.98
N LEU A 124 12.76 6.31 -7.00
CA LEU A 124 11.94 6.17 -8.20
C LEU A 124 10.56 5.62 -7.87
N HIS A 125 10.51 4.63 -6.98
CA HIS A 125 9.25 4.10 -6.49
C HIS A 125 8.43 5.21 -5.84
N MET A 126 8.97 5.96 -4.87
CA MET A 126 8.25 7.08 -4.23
C MET A 126 7.80 8.18 -5.23
N MET A 127 8.64 8.51 -6.22
CA MET A 127 8.29 9.46 -7.28
C MET A 127 7.10 8.97 -8.11
N CYS A 128 7.01 7.67 -8.37
CA CYS A 128 5.87 7.07 -9.08
C CYS A 128 4.54 7.33 -8.32
N LYS A 129 4.54 7.21 -6.99
CA LYS A 129 3.35 7.48 -6.16
C LYS A 129 2.97 8.95 -6.24
N GLY A 130 3.96 9.85 -6.21
CA GLY A 130 3.75 11.27 -6.46
C GLY A 130 3.12 11.54 -7.83
N LEU A 131 3.60 10.88 -8.89
CA LEU A 131 3.06 10.99 -10.23
C LEU A 131 1.59 10.55 -10.30
N TRP A 132 1.20 9.45 -9.65
CA TRP A 132 -0.20 9.02 -9.61
C TRP A 132 -1.12 10.04 -8.93
N VAL A 133 -0.67 10.64 -7.84
CA VAL A 133 -1.42 11.72 -7.16
C VAL A 133 -1.58 12.93 -8.08
N LEU A 134 -0.53 13.31 -8.82
CA LEU A 134 -0.59 14.42 -9.78
C LEU A 134 -1.55 14.13 -10.94
N ILE A 135 -1.51 12.91 -11.49
CA ILE A 135 -2.42 12.50 -12.57
C ILE A 135 -3.88 12.54 -12.10
N LEU A 136 -4.17 12.07 -10.88
CA LEU A 136 -5.52 12.13 -10.31
C LEU A 136 -5.97 13.56 -10.00
N ALA A 137 -5.06 14.41 -9.52
CA ALA A 137 -5.39 15.80 -9.18
C ALA A 137 -5.58 16.70 -10.42
N ALA A 138 -5.04 16.30 -11.57
CA ALA A 138 -5.15 17.04 -12.83
C ALA A 138 -6.38 16.64 -13.68
N GLY A 139 -7.05 15.55 -13.33
CA GLY A 139 -8.30 15.08 -13.95
C GLY A 139 -9.53 15.42 -13.10
#